data_AF-A0A3C1YVZ8-F1
#
_entry.id   AF-A0A3C1YVZ8-F1
#
_cell.length_a   1.000
_cell.length_b   1.000
_cell.length_c   1.000
_cell.angle_alpha   90.00
_cell.angle_beta   90.00
_cell.angle_gamma   90.00
#
_symmetry.space_group_name_H-M   'P 1'
#
loop_
_entity.id
_entity.type
_entity.pdbx_description
1 polymer ?
#
loop_
_entity_poly.entity_id
_entity_poly.type
_entity_poly.pdbx_seq_one_letter_code
_entity_poly.pdbx_strand_id
1 'polypeptide(L)'
;SIFFAPSLTWRPNSRFESNLDIEYQRNTFTDVSDIGIPAIGNRPAPIPLSRFTGDPAAKNTQRRVLVGLDWTYRFNPDWKIINRFQFNDVAYDQRTLFAVDFDQSTGELTRGLWHADLNRRTYAANLDLVGHVRTGPLKHDLLVGVDYYRFEGVYSAFAGQTPAVPSLNIFNPSYGIDLSSITRATYNQFGTFPEQWYGVYFQDQITLWDKVHILGGGRYDWAEVGTSFSDTSLALAHAGETNERTGYFSPRVGIVYRPWQWLSLYGNYVKSLGSNNSGTPLPGSGSLDPQTASQWEAGIKTEFFGGTVNSTLAFFDLTKENVATVIPGTPFSRTIGEANSRGVEFDVSGRPTDQLNVIASYAYTDAKVTKDLSGIEGNRLISVPAHSGSLWAVYEFTDGILQGVRLGTGAFARSTRMADLDNTVELPGYVRWDASAGYTFTYSGSKMTAQLNVYNLLNTDYYDRGNSRLVIQPGLPLTFLGSLRIEM
;
A
#
# COMPACT_ATOMS: atom_id res chain seq x y z
N SER A 1 -24.33 -2.12 6.34
CA SER A 1 -23.00 -2.16 6.99
C SER A 1 -23.10 -1.51 8.36
N ILE A 2 -22.28 -1.93 9.31
CA ILE A 2 -22.24 -1.41 10.69
C ILE A 2 -20.82 -0.95 10.96
N PHE A 3 -20.65 0.23 11.55
CA PHE A 3 -19.37 0.77 11.97
C PHE A 3 -19.53 1.51 13.29
N PHE A 4 -18.64 1.26 14.25
CA PHE A 4 -18.51 2.07 15.46
C PHE A 4 -17.04 2.16 15.87
N ALA A 5 -16.62 3.33 16.36
CA ALA A 5 -15.23 3.57 16.72
C ALA A 5 -15.08 4.48 17.96
N PRO A 6 -15.38 4.00 19.18
CA PRO A 6 -15.17 4.79 20.38
C PRO A 6 -13.68 4.95 20.70
N SER A 7 -13.34 6.10 21.27
CA SER A 7 -12.01 6.37 21.79
C SER A 7 -12.08 6.99 23.19
N LEU A 8 -11.05 6.72 24.00
CA LEU A 8 -10.89 7.27 25.33
C LEU A 8 -9.45 7.72 25.52
N THR A 9 -9.27 9.01 25.85
CA THR A 9 -7.99 9.54 26.30
C THR A 9 -7.99 9.71 27.82
N TRP A 10 -6.98 9.17 28.48
CA TRP A 10 -6.78 9.28 29.92
C TRP A 10 -5.49 10.05 30.24
N ARG A 11 -5.64 11.17 30.99
CA ARG A 11 -4.54 12.06 31.41
C ARG A 11 -4.63 12.32 32.93
N PRO A 12 -4.19 11.39 33.79
CA PRO A 12 -4.28 11.54 35.25
C PRO A 12 -3.34 12.63 35.81
N ASN A 13 -2.29 13.01 35.06
CA ASN A 13 -1.38 14.12 35.39
C ASN A 13 -0.64 14.59 34.12
N SER A 14 0.28 15.55 34.26
CA SER A 14 1.05 16.11 33.14
C SER A 14 2.13 15.20 32.55
N ARG A 15 2.49 14.10 33.24
CA ARG A 15 3.55 13.18 32.81
C ARG A 15 3.02 11.98 32.05
N PHE A 16 1.79 11.54 32.34
CA PHE A 16 1.20 10.35 31.74
C PHE A 16 0.00 10.69 30.86
N GLU A 17 -0.02 10.12 29.66
CA GLU A 17 -1.15 10.14 28.74
C GLU A 17 -1.32 8.76 28.13
N SER A 18 -2.56 8.29 28.02
CA SER A 18 -2.89 7.05 27.32
C SER A 18 -4.13 7.23 26.46
N ASN A 19 -4.17 6.57 25.31
CA ASN A 19 -5.31 6.53 24.41
C ASN A 19 -5.70 5.08 24.17
N LEU A 20 -7.00 4.80 24.24
CA LEU A 20 -7.61 3.55 23.86
C LEU A 20 -8.59 3.82 22.72
N ASP A 21 -8.35 3.18 21.58
CA ASP A 21 -9.21 3.21 20.40
C ASP A 21 -9.75 1.82 20.15
N ILE A 22 -11.06 1.72 19.89
CA ILE A 22 -11.69 0.47 19.47
C ILE A 22 -12.44 0.76 18.19
N GLU A 23 -12.32 -0.08 17.19
CA GLU A 23 -13.11 -0.02 15.96
C GLU A 23 -13.75 -1.39 15.72
N TYR A 24 -15.04 -1.38 15.39
CA TYR A 24 -15.74 -2.54 14.87
C TYR A 24 -16.39 -2.18 13.54
N GLN A 25 -16.23 -3.07 12.58
CA GLN A 25 -16.85 -2.94 11.27
C GLN A 25 -17.46 -4.27 10.83
N ARG A 26 -18.67 -4.20 10.26
CA ARG A 26 -19.29 -5.30 9.51
C ARG A 26 -19.83 -4.80 8.19
N ASN A 27 -19.34 -5.31 7.07
CA ASN A 27 -19.73 -4.87 5.73
C ASN A 27 -19.98 -6.06 4.80
N THR A 28 -20.89 -5.89 3.85
CA THR A 28 -21.14 -6.84 2.75
C THR A 28 -21.02 -6.09 1.43
N PHE A 29 -20.25 -6.63 0.49
CA PHE A 29 -19.92 -5.95 -0.76
C PHE A 29 -19.65 -6.97 -1.89
N THR A 30 -19.83 -6.55 -3.14
CA THR A 30 -19.89 -7.46 -4.30
C THR A 30 -18.52 -7.90 -4.82
N ASP A 31 -17.44 -7.14 -4.60
CA ASP A 31 -16.09 -7.72 -4.71
C ASP A 31 -15.03 -6.90 -3.98
N VAL A 32 -13.99 -7.59 -3.50
CA VAL A 32 -12.79 -6.94 -2.93
C VAL A 32 -11.86 -6.46 -4.04
N SER A 33 -11.97 -7.09 -5.22
CA SER A 33 -11.23 -6.78 -6.43
C SER A 33 -12.08 -7.23 -7.62
N ASP A 34 -12.50 -6.31 -8.49
CA ASP A 34 -13.03 -6.67 -9.80
C ASP A 34 -12.03 -7.62 -10.50
N ILE A 35 -12.50 -8.62 -11.25
CA ILE A 35 -11.64 -9.46 -12.10
C ILE A 35 -10.92 -8.56 -13.12
N GLY A 36 -11.54 -7.44 -13.49
CA GLY A 36 -10.99 -6.49 -14.44
C GLY A 36 -11.16 -6.94 -15.88
N ILE A 37 -10.55 -6.21 -16.79
CA ILE A 37 -10.69 -6.36 -18.24
C ILE A 37 -9.53 -7.23 -18.76
N PRO A 38 -9.77 -8.32 -19.50
CA PRO A 38 -8.68 -9.07 -20.13
C PRO A 38 -8.12 -8.29 -21.33
N ALA A 39 -6.95 -8.68 -21.82
CA ALA A 39 -6.35 -8.09 -23.02
C ALA A 39 -6.73 -8.85 -24.30
N ILE A 40 -6.83 -8.11 -25.41
CA ILE A 40 -6.84 -8.65 -26.77
C ILE A 40 -5.62 -8.12 -27.50
N GLY A 41 -4.79 -9.01 -28.04
CA GLY A 41 -3.47 -8.66 -28.55
C GLY A 41 -2.60 -8.08 -27.44
N ASN A 42 -2.04 -6.89 -27.68
CA ASN A 42 -1.14 -6.20 -26.76
C ASN A 42 -1.81 -5.06 -25.97
N ARG A 43 -3.16 -4.99 -25.95
CA ARG A 43 -3.93 -3.91 -25.29
C ARG A 43 -5.13 -4.47 -24.52
N PRO A 44 -5.66 -3.75 -23.51
CA PRO A 44 -6.93 -4.09 -22.88
C PRO A 44 -8.03 -4.30 -23.94
N ALA A 45 -8.93 -5.25 -23.70
CA ALA A 45 -10.04 -5.51 -24.62
C ALA A 45 -10.88 -4.23 -24.83
N PRO A 46 -11.35 -3.97 -26.07
CA PRO A 46 -12.09 -2.76 -26.41
C PRO A 46 -13.57 -2.88 -25.99
N ILE A 47 -13.80 -2.97 -24.68
CA ILE A 47 -15.12 -3.01 -24.05
C ILE A 47 -15.30 -1.77 -23.16
N PRO A 48 -16.55 -1.33 -22.88
CA PRO A 48 -16.77 -0.21 -21.98
C PRO A 48 -16.10 -0.43 -20.62
N LEU A 49 -15.45 0.59 -20.04
CA LEU A 49 -14.77 0.44 -18.74
C LEU A 49 -15.73 0.14 -17.58
N SER A 50 -17.02 0.40 -17.75
CA SER A 50 -18.08 -0.02 -16.82
C SER A 50 -18.46 -1.50 -16.94
N ARG A 51 -17.84 -2.27 -17.85
CA ARG A 51 -18.09 -3.70 -18.02
C ARG A 51 -17.50 -4.45 -16.83
N PHE A 52 -18.38 -4.96 -15.99
CA PHE A 52 -18.02 -5.85 -14.90
C PHE A 52 -17.83 -7.28 -15.43
N THR A 53 -16.66 -7.88 -15.20
CA THR A 53 -16.37 -9.26 -15.66
C THR A 53 -16.57 -10.31 -14.55
N GLY A 54 -16.85 -9.85 -13.33
CA GLY A 54 -17.34 -10.69 -12.23
C GLY A 54 -18.84 -11.03 -12.34
N ASP A 55 -19.48 -11.25 -11.20
CA ASP A 55 -20.93 -11.46 -11.12
C ASP A 55 -21.51 -10.85 -9.83
N PRO A 56 -22.59 -10.04 -9.88
CA PRO A 56 -23.21 -9.45 -8.70
C PRO A 56 -23.73 -10.44 -7.65
N ALA A 57 -23.91 -11.71 -8.02
CA ALA A 57 -24.25 -12.79 -7.12
C ALA A 57 -23.10 -13.16 -6.17
N ALA A 58 -21.85 -12.90 -6.57
CA ALA A 58 -20.67 -13.03 -5.71
C ALA A 58 -20.67 -11.89 -4.69
N LYS A 59 -20.75 -12.23 -3.40
CA LYS A 59 -20.77 -11.25 -2.30
C LYS A 59 -19.83 -11.70 -1.21
N ASN A 60 -19.02 -10.76 -0.76
CA ASN A 60 -18.10 -10.91 0.34
C ASN A 60 -18.70 -10.27 1.59
N THR A 61 -18.48 -10.88 2.75
CA THR A 61 -18.78 -10.27 4.04
C THR A 61 -17.50 -10.17 4.86
N GLN A 62 -17.26 -9.00 5.44
CA GLN A 62 -16.14 -8.74 6.33
C GLN A 62 -16.64 -8.39 7.73
N ARG A 63 -16.00 -8.94 8.75
CA ARG A 63 -16.07 -8.47 10.13
C ARG A 63 -14.67 -8.10 10.59
N ARG A 64 -14.51 -6.91 11.18
CA ARG A 64 -13.25 -6.43 11.73
C ARG A 64 -13.44 -5.93 13.15
N VAL A 65 -12.50 -6.29 14.03
CA VAL A 65 -12.28 -5.66 15.33
C VAL A 65 -10.85 -5.16 15.35
N LEU A 66 -10.67 -3.87 15.63
CA LEU A 66 -9.37 -3.26 15.86
C LEU A 66 -9.37 -2.66 17.28
N VAL A 67 -8.29 -2.88 18.01
CA VAL A 67 -8.01 -2.25 19.30
C VAL A 67 -6.63 -1.61 19.22
N GLY A 68 -6.55 -0.31 19.45
CA GLY A 68 -5.31 0.44 19.60
C GLY A 68 -5.17 0.90 21.05
N LEU A 69 -3.98 0.73 21.62
CA LEU A 69 -3.62 1.28 22.92
C LEU A 69 -2.25 1.93 22.81
N ASP A 70 -2.15 3.21 23.13
CA ASP A 70 -0.88 3.86 23.35
C ASP A 70 -0.82 4.51 24.72
N TRP A 71 0.40 4.63 25.24
CA TRP A 71 0.66 5.46 26.39
C TRP A 71 2.06 6.05 26.33
N THR A 72 2.19 7.24 26.91
CA THR A 72 3.45 7.97 27.05
C THR A 72 3.63 8.31 28.52
N TYR A 73 4.81 8.00 29.05
CA TYR A 73 5.26 8.49 30.35
C TYR A 73 6.51 9.35 30.19
N ARG A 74 6.42 10.61 30.65
CA ARG A 74 7.53 11.57 30.64
C ARG A 74 8.24 11.52 31.98
N PHE A 75 9.48 11.03 32.00
CA PHE A 75 10.30 11.01 33.21
C PHE A 75 10.69 12.44 33.61
N ASN A 76 11.08 13.24 32.62
CA ASN A 76 11.47 14.65 32.72
C ASN A 76 11.32 15.31 31.32
N PRO A 77 11.73 16.59 31.12
CA PRO A 77 11.63 17.24 29.81
C PRO A 77 12.44 16.58 28.68
N ASP A 78 13.53 15.86 29.01
CA ASP A 78 14.47 15.29 28.04
C ASP A 78 14.20 13.82 27.73
N TRP A 79 13.50 13.10 28.63
CA TRP A 79 13.33 11.64 28.53
C TRP A 79 11.88 11.22 28.71
N LYS A 80 11.43 10.37 27.79
CA LYS A 80 10.10 9.74 27.83
C LYS A 80 10.17 8.30 27.34
N ILE A 81 9.24 7.50 27.82
CA ILE A 81 8.97 6.17 27.29
C ILE A 81 7.59 6.17 26.64
N ILE A 82 7.48 5.50 25.50
CA ILE A 82 6.25 5.40 24.72
C ILE A 82 5.99 3.92 24.44
N ASN A 83 4.79 3.46 24.69
CA ASN A 83 4.33 2.16 24.23
C ASN A 83 3.18 2.36 23.25
N ARG A 84 3.13 1.49 22.24
CA ARG A 84 1.96 1.34 21.39
C ARG A 84 1.69 -0.13 21.22
N PHE A 85 0.43 -0.49 21.24
CA PHE A 85 -0.10 -1.83 21.06
C PHE A 85 -1.27 -1.76 20.09
N GLN A 86 -1.35 -2.75 19.21
CA GLN A 86 -2.45 -2.92 18.28
C GLN A 86 -2.84 -4.39 18.21
N PHE A 87 -4.14 -4.64 18.26
CA PHE A 87 -4.76 -5.91 17.94
C PHE A 87 -5.76 -5.72 16.80
N ASN A 88 -5.71 -6.58 15.78
CA ASN A 88 -6.64 -6.54 14.66
C ASN A 88 -7.09 -7.96 14.33
N ASP A 89 -8.38 -8.25 14.49
CA ASP A 89 -9.05 -9.50 14.09
C ASP A 89 -9.95 -9.21 12.90
N VAL A 90 -9.68 -9.88 11.78
CA VAL A 90 -10.46 -9.74 10.54
C VAL A 90 -10.92 -11.11 10.10
N ALA A 91 -12.23 -11.27 9.98
CA ALA A 91 -12.86 -12.44 9.42
C ALA A 91 -13.56 -12.08 8.10
N TYR A 92 -13.39 -12.91 7.09
CA TYR A 92 -14.11 -12.81 5.82
C TYR A 92 -14.83 -14.11 5.50
N ASP A 93 -16.06 -13.99 5.01
CA ASP A 93 -16.67 -14.96 4.09
C ASP A 93 -16.48 -14.37 2.69
N GLN A 94 -15.55 -14.95 1.93
CA GLN A 94 -15.23 -14.51 0.58
C GLN A 94 -15.96 -15.35 -0.45
N ARG A 95 -16.46 -14.67 -1.48
CA ARG A 95 -16.98 -15.27 -2.72
C ARG A 95 -16.53 -14.34 -3.83
N THR A 96 -15.44 -14.72 -4.46
CA THR A 96 -14.81 -13.93 -5.52
C THR A 96 -14.62 -14.83 -6.72
N LEU A 97 -15.02 -14.33 -7.88
CA LEU A 97 -14.71 -14.98 -9.14
C LEU A 97 -13.31 -14.57 -9.58
N PHE A 98 -12.61 -15.45 -10.28
CA PHE A 98 -11.30 -15.14 -10.87
C PHE A 98 -11.23 -15.60 -12.32
N ALA A 99 -10.44 -14.90 -13.12
CA ALA A 99 -10.18 -15.30 -14.51
C ALA A 99 -9.23 -16.50 -14.54
N VAL A 100 -9.59 -17.52 -15.32
CA VAL A 100 -8.78 -18.72 -15.55
C VAL A 100 -8.10 -18.64 -16.92
N ASP A 101 -8.89 -18.38 -17.96
CA ASP A 101 -8.43 -18.30 -19.33
C ASP A 101 -9.35 -17.37 -20.15
N PHE A 102 -8.86 -16.90 -21.28
CA PHE A 102 -9.60 -16.00 -22.16
C PHE A 102 -9.37 -16.31 -23.63
N ASP A 103 -10.43 -16.74 -24.31
CA ASP A 103 -10.44 -16.91 -25.76
C ASP A 103 -10.70 -15.55 -26.43
N GLN A 104 -9.63 -14.96 -26.95
CA GLN A 104 -9.67 -13.65 -27.62
C GLN A 104 -10.51 -13.65 -28.90
N SER A 105 -10.73 -14.81 -29.53
CA SER A 105 -11.46 -14.91 -30.80
C SER A 105 -12.97 -14.89 -30.61
N THR A 106 -13.45 -15.48 -29.51
CA THR A 106 -14.88 -15.56 -29.16
C THR A 106 -15.29 -14.53 -28.10
N GLY A 107 -14.34 -14.04 -27.31
CA GLY A 107 -14.58 -13.17 -26.16
C GLY A 107 -15.02 -13.93 -24.90
N GLU A 108 -14.89 -15.25 -24.87
CA GLU A 108 -15.25 -16.07 -23.72
C GLU A 108 -14.17 -16.02 -22.64
N LEU A 109 -14.53 -15.45 -21.49
CA LEU A 109 -13.74 -15.45 -20.27
C LEU A 109 -14.14 -16.66 -19.42
N THR A 110 -13.23 -17.61 -19.30
CA THR A 110 -13.38 -18.75 -18.40
C THR A 110 -13.11 -18.29 -16.97
N ARG A 111 -14.04 -18.60 -16.06
CA ARG A 111 -13.98 -18.15 -14.66
C ARG A 111 -13.88 -19.33 -13.70
N GLY A 112 -13.29 -19.09 -12.55
CA GLY A 112 -13.32 -19.96 -11.37
C GLY A 112 -13.92 -19.24 -10.18
N LEU A 113 -14.22 -19.98 -9.11
CA LEU A 113 -14.71 -19.43 -7.85
C LEU A 113 -13.69 -19.68 -6.74
N TRP A 114 -13.39 -18.61 -6.01
CA TRP A 114 -12.77 -18.65 -4.70
C TRP A 114 -13.85 -18.39 -3.65
N HIS A 115 -14.21 -19.43 -2.90
CA HIS A 115 -15.11 -19.31 -1.76
C HIS A 115 -14.34 -19.67 -0.49
N ALA A 116 -14.12 -18.72 0.41
CA ALA A 116 -13.25 -18.94 1.55
C ALA A 116 -13.75 -18.30 2.84
N ASP A 117 -13.67 -19.07 3.93
CA ASP A 117 -13.64 -18.52 5.28
C ASP A 117 -12.20 -18.20 5.63
N LEU A 118 -11.89 -16.91 5.74
CA LEU A 118 -10.54 -16.40 6.01
C LEU A 118 -10.55 -15.66 7.35
N ASN A 119 -9.67 -16.07 8.26
CA ASN A 119 -9.46 -15.40 9.53
C ASN A 119 -8.01 -14.91 9.63
N ARG A 120 -7.84 -13.65 10.01
CA ARG A 120 -6.53 -13.01 10.18
C ARG A 120 -6.49 -12.31 11.52
N ARG A 121 -5.46 -12.60 12.30
CA ARG A 121 -5.17 -11.91 13.55
C ARG A 121 -3.80 -11.27 13.48
N THR A 122 -3.71 -10.05 13.97
CA THR A 122 -2.45 -9.32 14.07
C THR A 122 -2.31 -8.77 15.47
N TYR A 123 -1.13 -8.97 16.05
CA TYR A 123 -0.68 -8.35 17.28
C TYR A 123 0.58 -7.57 16.96
N ALA A 124 0.63 -6.30 17.32
CA ALA A 124 1.81 -5.48 17.19
C ALA A 124 2.02 -4.69 18.47
N ALA A 125 3.25 -4.64 18.96
CA ALA A 125 3.60 -3.87 20.15
C ALA A 125 5.02 -3.32 20.03
N ASN A 126 5.23 -2.05 20.37
CA ASN A 126 6.58 -1.47 20.49
C ASN A 126 6.72 -0.71 21.82
N LEU A 127 7.93 -0.68 22.35
CA LEU A 127 8.31 0.11 23.52
C LEU A 127 9.55 0.94 23.18
N ASP A 128 9.40 2.26 23.25
CA ASP A 128 10.39 3.21 22.78
C ASP A 128 10.87 4.07 23.94
N LEU A 129 12.18 4.12 24.16
CA LEU A 129 12.84 5.12 24.96
C LEU A 129 13.32 6.25 24.05
N VAL A 130 12.80 7.46 24.27
CA VAL A 130 13.19 8.66 23.53
C VAL A 130 13.90 9.61 24.49
N GLY A 131 15.07 10.09 24.08
CA GLY A 131 15.94 10.91 24.90
C GLY A 131 16.61 12.04 24.15
N HIS A 132 16.84 13.15 24.85
CA HIS A 132 17.66 14.25 24.36
C HIS A 132 18.94 14.35 25.20
N VAL A 133 20.11 14.33 24.54
CA VAL A 133 21.42 14.40 25.20
C VAL A 133 22.29 15.45 24.51
N ARG A 134 23.14 16.13 25.28
CA ARG A 134 24.16 17.03 24.74
C ARG A 134 25.55 16.54 25.11
N THR A 135 26.43 16.40 24.12
CA THR A 135 27.84 16.07 24.34
C THR A 135 28.71 17.18 23.76
N GLY A 136 29.03 18.18 24.59
CA GLY A 136 29.72 19.40 24.13
C GLY A 136 28.90 20.15 23.06
N PRO A 137 29.42 20.33 21.82
CA PRO A 137 28.69 21.01 20.74
C PRO A 137 27.59 20.15 20.09
N LEU A 138 27.56 18.84 20.38
CA LEU A 138 26.65 17.89 19.74
C LEU A 138 25.32 17.83 20.49
N LYS A 139 24.21 17.91 19.74
CA LYS A 139 22.86 17.61 20.25
C LYS A 139 22.46 16.25 19.68
N HIS A 140 22.04 15.34 20.54
CA HIS A 140 21.60 13.98 20.20
C HIS A 140 20.11 13.85 20.47
N ASP A 141 19.37 13.40 19.47
CA ASP A 141 18.00 12.91 19.60
C ASP A 141 18.03 11.38 19.49
N LEU A 142 17.97 10.71 20.64
CA LEU A 142 18.13 9.27 20.78
C LEU A 142 16.78 8.56 20.76
N LEU A 143 16.74 7.42 20.07
CA LEU A 143 15.65 6.46 20.07
C LEU A 143 16.23 5.07 20.27
N VAL A 144 15.79 4.38 21.31
CA VAL A 144 16.07 2.96 21.54
C VAL A 144 14.75 2.25 21.75
N GLY A 145 14.53 1.14 21.06
CA GLY A 145 13.27 0.44 21.24
C GLY A 145 13.35 -1.05 20.96
N VAL A 146 12.28 -1.71 21.39
CA VAL A 146 12.01 -3.11 21.09
C VAL A 146 10.60 -3.22 20.54
N ASP A 147 10.35 -4.20 19.68
CA ASP A 147 9.00 -4.50 19.25
C ASP A 147 8.77 -5.98 19.01
N TYR A 148 7.49 -6.28 18.85
CA TYR A 148 6.93 -7.58 18.60
C TYR A 148 5.83 -7.44 17.57
N TYR A 149 5.85 -8.32 16.58
CA TYR A 149 4.78 -8.50 15.61
C TYR A 149 4.42 -9.97 15.53
N ARG A 150 3.12 -10.27 15.49
CA ARG A 150 2.61 -11.60 15.18
C ARG A 150 1.42 -11.49 14.25
N PHE A 151 1.44 -12.27 13.19
CA PHE A 151 0.34 -12.47 12.28
C PHE A 151 -0.04 -13.94 12.23
N GLU A 152 -1.33 -14.20 12.29
CA GLU A 152 -1.91 -15.53 12.13
C GLU A 152 -2.97 -15.44 11.05
N GLY A 153 -2.66 -16.00 9.88
CA GLY A 153 -3.61 -16.15 8.80
C GLY A 153 -4.01 -17.60 8.62
N VAL A 154 -5.31 -17.89 8.64
CA VAL A 154 -5.84 -19.20 8.23
C VAL A 154 -6.98 -19.03 7.26
N TYR A 155 -7.10 -19.95 6.32
CA TYR A 155 -8.32 -20.07 5.53
C TYR A 155 -8.73 -21.53 5.34
N SER A 156 -10.04 -21.71 5.16
CA SER A 156 -10.63 -22.89 4.57
C SER A 156 -11.43 -22.46 3.36
N ALA A 157 -11.11 -23.01 2.19
CA ALA A 157 -11.63 -22.54 0.94
C ALA A 157 -12.04 -23.68 0.02
N PHE A 158 -13.01 -23.37 -0.83
CA PHE A 158 -13.19 -24.00 -2.12
C PHE A 158 -12.51 -23.12 -3.18
N ALA A 159 -11.62 -23.72 -3.97
CA ALA A 159 -11.00 -23.10 -5.13
C ALA A 159 -11.16 -24.01 -6.33
N GLY A 160 -11.75 -23.50 -7.41
CA GLY A 160 -11.78 -24.22 -8.68
C GLY A 160 -12.95 -23.86 -9.57
N GLN A 161 -13.15 -24.73 -10.56
CA GLN A 161 -14.18 -24.60 -11.60
C GLN A 161 -15.25 -25.69 -11.50
N THR A 162 -15.22 -26.53 -10.45
CA THR A 162 -16.13 -27.68 -10.31
C THR A 162 -16.81 -27.65 -8.94
N PRO A 163 -18.14 -27.45 -8.84
CA PRO A 163 -19.11 -27.38 -9.95
C PRO A 163 -18.88 -26.19 -10.90
N ALA A 164 -19.28 -26.37 -12.17
CA ALA A 164 -19.03 -25.44 -13.27
C ALA A 164 -19.43 -24.00 -12.92
N VAL A 165 -18.45 -23.10 -12.88
CA VAL A 165 -18.69 -21.65 -12.90
C VAL A 165 -18.91 -21.26 -14.37
N PRO A 166 -20.07 -20.71 -14.74
CA PRO A 166 -20.30 -20.32 -16.13
C PRO A 166 -19.26 -19.31 -16.62
N SER A 167 -18.74 -19.53 -17.83
CA SER A 167 -17.95 -18.52 -18.54
C SER A 167 -18.76 -17.26 -18.78
N LEU A 168 -18.06 -16.17 -19.10
CA LEU A 168 -18.67 -14.88 -19.41
C LEU A 168 -18.18 -14.38 -20.77
N ASN A 169 -19.09 -14.15 -21.69
CA ASN A 169 -18.75 -13.40 -22.89
C ASN A 169 -18.56 -11.91 -22.54
N ILE A 170 -17.35 -11.35 -22.73
CA ILE A 170 -17.06 -9.97 -22.33
C ILE A 170 -17.78 -8.92 -23.20
N PHE A 171 -18.17 -9.30 -24.41
CA PHE A 171 -18.90 -8.43 -25.34
C PHE A 171 -20.40 -8.44 -25.04
N ASN A 172 -20.93 -9.58 -24.58
CA ASN A 172 -22.34 -9.77 -24.22
C ASN A 172 -22.50 -10.55 -22.89
N PRO A 173 -22.25 -9.92 -21.73
CA PRO A 173 -22.23 -10.62 -20.45
C PRO A 173 -23.64 -11.02 -19.98
N SER A 174 -23.74 -12.20 -19.38
CA SER A 174 -24.90 -12.65 -18.62
C SER A 174 -24.53 -12.80 -17.15
N TYR A 175 -25.26 -12.11 -16.28
CA TYR A 175 -25.02 -12.08 -14.84
C TYR A 175 -26.10 -12.84 -14.05
N GLY A 176 -25.87 -13.02 -12.75
CA GLY A 176 -26.81 -13.65 -11.83
C GLY A 176 -26.61 -15.15 -11.76
N ILE A 177 -25.36 -15.63 -11.87
CA ILE A 177 -25.06 -17.05 -11.70
C ILE A 177 -25.52 -17.54 -10.32
N ASP A 178 -26.10 -18.74 -10.29
CA ASP A 178 -26.48 -19.38 -9.03
C ASP A 178 -25.26 -20.01 -8.35
N LEU A 179 -24.64 -19.24 -7.46
CA LEU A 179 -23.53 -19.72 -6.63
C LEU A 179 -23.98 -20.68 -5.51
N SER A 180 -25.27 -20.83 -5.23
CA SER A 180 -25.74 -21.65 -4.10
C SER A 180 -25.39 -23.14 -4.23
N SER A 181 -25.37 -23.64 -5.48
CA SER A 181 -24.93 -25.01 -5.80
C SER A 181 -23.42 -25.21 -5.68
N ILE A 182 -22.62 -24.15 -5.88
CA ILE A 182 -21.16 -24.15 -5.86
C ILE A 182 -20.63 -23.92 -4.44
N THR A 183 -21.28 -23.05 -3.65
CA THR A 183 -20.96 -22.76 -2.24
C THR A 183 -21.27 -23.92 -1.27
N ARG A 184 -21.90 -24.99 -1.75
CA ARG A 184 -22.09 -26.25 -1.03
C ARG A 184 -20.96 -27.27 -1.25
N ALA A 185 -19.98 -26.95 -2.10
CA ALA A 185 -18.81 -27.78 -2.27
C ALA A 185 -18.00 -27.84 -0.97
N THR A 186 -17.52 -29.03 -0.63
CA THR A 186 -16.59 -29.21 0.49
C THR A 186 -15.33 -28.41 0.20
N TYR A 187 -14.83 -27.69 1.21
CA TYR A 187 -13.53 -27.02 1.11
C TYR A 187 -12.46 -28.03 0.65
N ASN A 188 -11.71 -27.64 -0.37
CA ASN A 188 -10.67 -28.44 -1.02
C ASN A 188 -9.30 -27.77 -0.95
N GLN A 189 -9.20 -26.65 -0.22
CA GLN A 189 -7.96 -25.93 0.00
C GLN A 189 -7.97 -25.31 1.39
N PHE A 190 -6.92 -25.59 2.15
CA PHE A 190 -6.71 -25.12 3.50
C PHE A 190 -5.31 -24.55 3.58
N GLY A 191 -5.15 -23.40 4.22
CA GLY A 191 -3.85 -22.77 4.34
C GLY A 191 -3.65 -22.06 5.66
N THR A 192 -2.40 -22.02 6.09
CA THR A 192 -1.92 -21.39 7.31
C THR A 192 -0.67 -20.56 7.00
N PHE A 193 -0.59 -19.37 7.59
CA PHE A 193 0.46 -18.38 7.37
C PHE A 193 0.85 -17.72 8.71
N PRO A 194 1.51 -18.46 9.61
CA PRO A 194 2.04 -17.88 10.84
C PRO A 194 3.25 -16.99 10.52
N GLU A 195 3.31 -15.83 11.14
CA GLU A 195 4.45 -14.92 11.05
C GLU A 195 4.69 -14.27 12.41
N GLN A 196 5.95 -14.21 12.84
CA GLN A 196 6.33 -13.67 14.13
C GLN A 196 7.69 -12.98 14.05
N TRP A 197 7.76 -11.74 14.54
CA TRP A 197 8.98 -10.94 14.50
C TRP A 197 9.26 -10.35 15.87
N TYR A 198 10.54 -10.32 16.22
CA TYR A 198 11.06 -9.57 17.35
C TYR A 198 12.11 -8.60 16.83
N GLY A 199 12.03 -7.35 17.26
CA GLY A 199 12.96 -6.30 16.88
C GLY A 199 13.66 -5.67 18.07
N VAL A 200 14.93 -5.33 17.89
CA VAL A 200 15.64 -4.36 18.73
C VAL A 200 16.27 -3.33 17.82
N TYR A 201 16.12 -2.04 18.14
CA TYR A 201 16.62 -0.97 17.30
C TYR A 201 17.16 0.22 18.09
N PHE A 202 18.06 0.93 17.43
CA PHE A 202 18.71 2.14 17.92
C PHE A 202 18.81 3.16 16.80
N GLN A 203 18.58 4.43 17.12
CA GLN A 203 18.81 5.55 16.23
C GLN A 203 19.29 6.76 17.02
N ASP A 204 20.29 7.45 16.49
CA ASP A 204 20.77 8.74 16.98
C ASP A 204 20.75 9.75 15.84
N GLN A 205 20.05 10.86 16.05
CA GLN A 205 20.13 12.04 15.21
C GLN A 205 21.02 13.08 15.89
N ILE A 206 22.19 13.29 15.30
CA ILE A 206 23.22 14.19 15.81
C ILE A 206 23.18 15.50 15.04
N THR A 207 23.03 16.62 15.75
CA THR A 207 23.06 17.97 15.18
C THR A 207 24.34 18.70 15.57
N LEU A 208 25.12 19.15 14.58
CA LEU A 208 26.25 20.06 14.70
C LEU A 208 25.90 21.45 14.17
N TRP A 209 26.17 22.47 14.98
CA TRP A 209 26.09 23.90 14.63
C TRP A 209 24.78 24.32 13.95
N ASP A 210 23.69 23.59 14.20
CA ASP A 210 22.37 23.78 13.59
C ASP A 210 22.37 23.78 12.03
N LYS A 211 23.40 23.15 11.44
CA LYS A 211 23.63 23.07 9.99
C LYS A 211 23.91 21.67 9.48
N VAL A 212 24.50 20.79 10.29
CA VAL A 212 24.80 19.41 9.89
C VAL A 212 23.99 18.49 10.78
N HIS A 213 23.15 17.67 10.17
CA HIS A 213 22.37 16.64 10.85
C HIS A 213 22.82 15.29 10.34
N ILE A 214 23.30 14.43 11.23
CA ILE A 214 23.74 13.07 10.90
C ILE A 214 22.76 12.11 11.56
N LEU A 215 22.31 11.13 10.80
CA LEU A 215 21.50 10.03 11.29
C LEU A 215 22.35 8.76 11.26
N GLY A 216 22.49 8.12 12.41
CA GLY A 216 23.08 6.78 12.51
C GLY A 216 22.15 5.87 13.28
N GLY A 217 21.82 4.73 12.70
CA GLY A 217 20.97 3.76 13.36
C GLY A 217 20.93 2.42 12.66
N GLY A 218 20.21 1.51 13.28
CA GLY A 218 19.97 0.20 12.73
C GLY A 218 19.05 -0.61 13.61
N ARG A 219 18.64 -1.74 13.06
CA ARG A 219 17.71 -2.65 13.69
C ARG A 219 18.15 -4.07 13.46
N TYR A 220 18.03 -4.91 14.47
CA TYR A 220 18.17 -6.34 14.34
C TYR A 220 16.79 -6.99 14.48
N ASP A 221 16.43 -7.81 13.50
CA ASP A 221 15.19 -8.56 13.45
C ASP A 221 15.46 -10.06 13.61
N TRP A 222 14.65 -10.72 14.45
CA TRP A 222 14.46 -12.16 14.43
C TRP A 222 13.06 -12.43 13.85
N ALA A 223 13.01 -12.87 12.60
CA ALA A 223 11.78 -13.20 11.90
C ALA A 223 11.60 -14.72 11.85
N GLU A 224 10.38 -15.17 12.14
CA GLU A 224 9.91 -16.53 11.90
C GLU A 224 8.67 -16.45 11.00
N VAL A 225 8.75 -17.01 9.80
CA VAL A 225 7.65 -16.98 8.83
C VAL A 225 7.41 -18.39 8.34
N GLY A 226 6.16 -18.83 8.45
CA GLY A 226 5.75 -20.15 8.02
C GLY A 226 4.65 -20.13 6.99
N THR A 227 4.57 -21.21 6.22
CA THR A 227 3.43 -21.48 5.34
C THR A 227 3.20 -22.97 5.24
N SER A 228 1.94 -23.36 5.13
CA SER A 228 1.56 -24.72 4.79
C SER A 228 0.16 -24.76 4.15
N PHE A 229 -0.03 -25.79 3.33
CA PHE A 229 -1.24 -26.01 2.57
C PHE A 229 -1.66 -27.48 2.68
N SER A 230 -2.97 -27.71 2.71
CA SER A 230 -3.57 -29.03 2.56
C SER A 230 -4.79 -28.92 1.67
N ASP A 231 -5.07 -29.95 0.88
CA ASP A 231 -6.30 -30.10 0.12
C ASP A 231 -7.42 -30.77 0.94
N THR A 232 -7.10 -31.28 2.12
CA THR A 232 -7.95 -32.20 2.87
C THR A 232 -8.52 -31.57 4.15
N SER A 233 -7.69 -30.90 4.96
CA SER A 233 -8.18 -30.22 6.17
C SER A 233 -7.22 -29.17 6.72
N LEU A 234 -7.75 -28.22 7.50
CA LEU A 234 -6.95 -27.23 8.23
C LEU A 234 -6.01 -27.88 9.26
N ALA A 235 -6.41 -29.00 9.87
CA ALA A 235 -5.57 -29.72 10.82
C ALA A 235 -4.30 -30.29 10.16
N LEU A 236 -4.43 -30.82 8.94
CA LEU A 236 -3.28 -31.28 8.17
C LEU A 236 -2.41 -30.12 7.67
N ALA A 237 -3.02 -28.98 7.31
CA ALA A 237 -2.27 -27.77 6.99
C ALA A 237 -1.41 -27.33 8.20
N HIS A 238 -1.97 -27.27 9.41
CA HIS A 238 -1.20 -26.98 10.62
C HIS A 238 -0.09 -28.01 10.90
N ALA A 239 -0.37 -29.31 10.72
CA ALA A 239 0.63 -30.36 10.92
C ALA A 239 1.80 -30.30 9.92
N GLY A 240 1.59 -29.70 8.75
CA GLY A 240 2.59 -29.50 7.70
C GLY A 240 3.33 -28.16 7.76
N GLU A 241 3.10 -27.33 8.79
CA GLU A 241 3.77 -26.03 8.93
C GLU A 241 5.30 -26.16 8.90
N THR A 242 5.92 -25.43 7.97
CA THR A 242 7.36 -25.25 7.92
C THR A 242 7.66 -23.79 8.20
N ASN A 243 8.47 -23.54 9.22
CA ASN A 243 8.83 -22.20 9.65
C ASN A 243 10.29 -21.92 9.29
N GLU A 244 10.50 -20.85 8.53
CA GLU A 244 11.83 -20.33 8.27
C GLU A 244 12.17 -19.28 9.32
N ARG A 245 13.40 -19.33 9.82
CA ARG A 245 13.91 -18.42 10.85
C ARG A 245 15.08 -17.62 10.33
N THR A 246 14.96 -16.30 10.34
CA THR A 246 15.98 -15.39 9.82
C THR A 246 16.35 -14.36 10.87
N GLY A 247 17.65 -14.24 11.15
CA GLY A 247 18.23 -13.11 11.86
C GLY A 247 18.83 -12.11 10.88
N TYR A 248 18.50 -10.83 10.98
CA TYR A 248 18.98 -9.84 10.02
C TYR A 248 19.22 -8.46 10.64
N PHE A 249 20.31 -7.82 10.23
CA PHE A 249 20.61 -6.45 10.62
C PHE A 249 20.33 -5.47 9.46
N SER A 250 19.44 -4.51 9.72
CA SER A 250 18.98 -3.46 8.82
C SER A 250 19.60 -2.12 9.21
N PRO A 251 20.75 -1.71 8.63
CA PRO A 251 21.36 -0.40 8.89
C PRO A 251 20.59 0.75 8.23
N ARG A 252 20.70 1.93 8.86
CA ARG A 252 20.20 3.20 8.34
C ARG A 252 21.18 4.32 8.66
N VAL A 253 21.70 4.96 7.62
CA VAL A 253 22.62 6.11 7.77
C VAL A 253 22.19 7.25 6.86
N GLY A 254 22.38 8.48 7.31
CA GLY A 254 22.07 9.65 6.50
C GLY A 254 22.76 10.91 6.99
N ILE A 255 22.87 11.88 6.09
CA ILE A 255 23.39 13.20 6.38
C ILE A 255 22.53 14.27 5.70
N VAL A 256 22.30 15.36 6.41
CA VAL A 256 21.70 16.59 5.89
C VAL A 256 22.66 17.73 6.20
N TYR A 257 23.03 18.49 5.17
CA TYR A 257 23.78 19.72 5.30
C TYR A 257 22.91 20.90 4.87
N ARG A 258 22.73 21.85 5.77
CA ARG A 258 21.95 23.08 5.57
C ARG A 258 22.88 24.30 5.48
N PRO A 259 23.50 24.56 4.32
CA PRO A 259 24.40 25.71 4.13
C PRO A 259 23.69 27.06 4.32
N TRP A 260 22.42 27.15 3.89
CA TRP A 260 21.55 28.31 4.06
C TRP A 260 20.20 27.88 4.64
N GLN A 261 19.49 28.79 5.31
CA GLN A 261 18.19 28.47 5.92
C GLN A 261 17.18 27.88 4.92
N TRP A 262 17.22 28.34 3.67
CA TRP A 262 16.33 27.91 2.59
C TRP A 262 16.83 26.71 1.79
N LEU A 263 18.03 26.17 2.04
CA LEU A 263 18.64 25.12 1.22
C LEU A 263 19.26 24.03 2.08
N SER A 264 18.82 22.79 1.87
CA SER A 264 19.40 21.58 2.44
C SER A 264 19.83 20.61 1.36
N LEU A 265 21.00 20.01 1.52
CA LEU A 265 21.52 18.91 0.71
C LEU A 265 21.50 17.65 1.57
N TYR A 266 21.12 16.51 1.02
CA TYR A 266 21.09 15.28 1.81
C TYR A 266 21.52 14.06 1.01
N GLY A 267 21.93 13.03 1.75
CA GLY A 267 22.20 11.69 1.24
C GLY A 267 21.90 10.66 2.32
N ASN A 268 21.36 9.50 1.94
CA ASN A 268 21.10 8.41 2.86
C ASN A 268 21.25 7.03 2.20
N TYR A 269 21.45 6.04 3.06
CA TYR A 269 21.48 4.62 2.72
C TYR A 269 20.65 3.85 3.73
N VAL A 270 19.80 2.96 3.22
CA VAL A 270 18.94 2.09 4.02
C VAL A 270 19.00 0.68 3.48
N LYS A 271 19.02 -0.30 4.36
CA LYS A 271 18.82 -1.71 4.02
C LYS A 271 17.71 -2.30 4.87
N SER A 272 16.89 -3.17 4.30
CA SER A 272 15.72 -3.75 4.96
C SER A 272 15.57 -5.24 4.66
N LEU A 273 15.10 -5.98 5.67
CA LEU A 273 14.55 -7.32 5.50
C LEU A 273 13.10 -7.22 5.00
N GLY A 274 12.77 -7.97 3.95
CA GLY A 274 11.42 -8.13 3.43
C GLY A 274 10.80 -9.46 3.87
N SER A 275 9.57 -9.70 3.44
CA SER A 275 8.87 -10.96 3.68
C SER A 275 9.58 -12.14 3.02
N ASN A 276 9.30 -13.35 3.53
CA ASN A 276 9.71 -14.57 2.86
C ASN A 276 9.09 -14.70 1.49
N ASN A 277 9.84 -15.34 0.60
CA ASN A 277 9.32 -15.67 -0.71
C ASN A 277 8.29 -16.81 -0.61
N SER A 278 7.31 -16.78 -1.52
CA SER A 278 6.46 -17.92 -1.81
C SER A 278 7.04 -18.74 -2.98
N GLY A 279 6.80 -20.04 -2.97
CA GLY A 279 7.26 -20.97 -4.00
C GLY A 279 7.67 -22.32 -3.41
N THR A 280 7.86 -23.32 -4.27
CA THR A 280 8.32 -24.64 -3.84
C THR A 280 9.84 -24.69 -3.89
N PRO A 281 10.57 -24.77 -2.77
CA PRO A 281 12.02 -24.87 -2.81
C PRO A 281 12.47 -26.20 -3.41
N LEU A 282 13.75 -26.28 -3.81
CA LEU A 282 14.32 -27.55 -4.25
C LEU A 282 14.32 -28.58 -3.12
N PRO A 283 14.09 -29.87 -3.41
CA PRO A 283 14.19 -30.91 -2.40
C PRO A 283 15.57 -30.88 -1.72
N GLY A 284 15.59 -30.75 -0.39
CA GLY A 284 16.81 -30.70 0.41
C GLY A 284 17.53 -29.35 0.48
N SER A 285 17.01 -28.28 -0.14
CA SER A 285 17.64 -26.94 -0.09
C SER A 285 17.23 -26.08 1.11
N GLY A 286 16.33 -26.56 1.97
CA GLY A 286 15.67 -25.71 2.97
C GLY A 286 14.56 -24.87 2.35
N SER A 287 14.08 -23.86 3.08
CA SER A 287 13.07 -22.94 2.55
C SER A 287 13.72 -21.87 1.64
N LEU A 288 12.90 -20.99 1.06
CA LEU A 288 13.39 -19.87 0.26
C LEU A 288 13.81 -18.71 1.17
N ASP A 289 15.03 -18.22 0.98
CA ASP A 289 15.55 -17.06 1.72
C ASP A 289 14.59 -15.85 1.65
N PRO A 290 14.54 -15.01 2.69
CA PRO A 290 13.76 -13.78 2.64
C PRO A 290 14.27 -12.79 1.59
N GLN A 291 13.36 -11.96 1.11
CA GLN A 291 13.71 -10.83 0.25
C GLN A 291 14.48 -9.79 1.05
N THR A 292 15.43 -9.10 0.42
CA THR A 292 16.08 -7.93 1.03
C THR A 292 16.04 -6.76 0.07
N ALA A 293 16.10 -5.54 0.60
CA ALA A 293 16.19 -4.35 -0.23
C ALA A 293 17.28 -3.42 0.30
N SER A 294 17.94 -2.73 -0.62
CA SER A 294 18.88 -1.67 -0.31
C SER A 294 18.57 -0.45 -1.18
N GLN A 295 18.68 0.73 -0.58
CA GLN A 295 18.41 1.98 -1.28
C GLN A 295 19.51 3.00 -0.97
N TRP A 296 19.99 3.64 -2.02
CA TRP A 296 20.73 4.88 -1.96
C TRP A 296 19.82 6.01 -2.41
N GLU A 297 19.85 7.13 -1.69
CA GLU A 297 19.13 8.33 -2.08
C GLU A 297 19.94 9.57 -1.77
N ALA A 298 19.94 10.53 -2.69
CA ALA A 298 20.52 11.85 -2.48
C ALA A 298 19.60 12.92 -3.06
N GLY A 299 19.61 14.11 -2.47
CA GLY A 299 18.71 15.14 -2.93
C GLY A 299 18.94 16.52 -2.34
N ILE A 300 18.09 17.42 -2.80
CA ILE A 300 18.08 18.84 -2.48
C ILE A 300 16.69 19.18 -1.96
N LYS A 301 16.62 19.90 -0.83
CA LYS A 301 15.39 20.46 -0.30
C LYS A 301 15.51 21.97 -0.22
N THR A 302 14.47 22.68 -0.66
CA THR A 302 14.45 24.14 -0.62
C THR A 302 13.16 24.67 -0.01
N GLU A 303 13.28 25.82 0.67
CA GLU A 303 12.16 26.55 1.27
C GLU A 303 12.10 27.96 0.64
N PHE A 304 11.01 28.28 -0.04
CA PHE A 304 10.77 29.57 -0.69
C PHE A 304 9.69 30.37 0.06
N PHE A 305 9.57 31.67 -0.27
CA PHE A 305 8.53 32.56 0.26
C PHE A 305 8.47 32.59 1.80
N GLY A 306 9.63 32.59 2.46
CA GLY A 306 9.69 32.57 3.93
C GLY A 306 9.25 31.25 4.56
N GLY A 307 9.35 30.14 3.83
CA GLY A 307 9.02 28.78 4.31
C GLY A 307 7.61 28.32 3.98
N THR A 308 6.81 29.13 3.27
CA THR A 308 5.44 28.74 2.91
C THR A 308 5.37 27.80 1.72
N VAL A 309 6.44 27.69 0.92
CA VAL A 309 6.55 26.73 -0.19
C VAL A 309 7.82 25.92 -0.02
N ASN A 310 7.69 24.59 -0.03
CA ASN A 310 8.80 23.66 0.11
C ASN A 310 8.92 22.84 -1.18
N SER A 311 10.14 22.55 -1.61
CA SER A 311 10.38 21.64 -2.71
C SER A 311 11.51 20.67 -2.44
N THR A 312 11.42 19.50 -3.04
CA THR A 312 12.43 18.44 -2.95
C THR A 312 12.76 17.95 -4.35
N LEU A 313 14.05 17.75 -4.63
CA LEU A 313 14.55 16.99 -5.77
C LEU A 313 15.36 15.82 -5.23
N ALA A 314 14.94 14.60 -5.52
CA ALA A 314 15.57 13.38 -5.04
C ALA A 314 16.03 12.50 -6.21
N PHE A 315 17.18 11.86 -6.04
CA PHE A 315 17.71 10.82 -6.91
C PHE A 315 17.78 9.55 -6.07
N PHE A 316 17.20 8.47 -6.56
CA PHE A 316 17.15 7.21 -5.83
C PHE A 316 17.60 6.04 -6.69
N ASP A 317 18.18 5.05 -6.03
CA ASP A 317 18.50 3.74 -6.60
C ASP A 317 18.17 2.67 -5.56
N LEU A 318 17.13 1.89 -5.82
CA LEU A 318 16.64 0.82 -4.96
C LEU A 318 16.81 -0.52 -5.68
N THR A 319 17.49 -1.45 -5.02
CA THR A 319 17.61 -2.84 -5.47
C THR A 319 16.95 -3.76 -4.47
N LYS A 320 16.03 -4.59 -4.96
CA LYS A 320 15.39 -5.68 -4.24
C LYS A 320 16.01 -7.00 -4.69
N GLU A 321 16.59 -7.71 -3.75
CA GLU A 321 17.32 -8.96 -3.97
C GLU A 321 16.54 -10.15 -3.40
N ASN A 322 17.00 -11.36 -3.73
CA ASN A 322 16.43 -12.64 -3.31
C ASN A 322 14.97 -12.81 -3.71
N VAL A 323 14.53 -12.25 -4.83
CA VAL A 323 13.19 -12.52 -5.35
C VAL A 323 13.15 -13.97 -5.81
N ALA A 324 12.14 -14.73 -5.39
CA ALA A 324 11.97 -16.10 -5.85
C ALA A 324 11.63 -16.13 -7.34
N THR A 325 12.39 -16.95 -8.06
CA THR A 325 12.26 -17.18 -9.48
C THR A 325 12.10 -18.68 -9.72
N VAL A 326 11.15 -19.04 -10.58
CA VAL A 326 10.84 -20.44 -10.91
C VAL A 326 11.95 -20.98 -11.81
N ILE A 327 12.46 -22.16 -11.48
CA ILE A 327 13.46 -22.86 -12.28
C ILE A 327 12.77 -23.41 -13.54
N PRO A 328 13.19 -23.01 -14.76
CA PRO A 328 12.57 -23.44 -15.99
C PRO A 328 12.44 -24.97 -16.10
N GLY A 329 11.26 -25.43 -16.51
CA GLY A 329 10.97 -26.85 -16.69
C GLY A 329 10.73 -27.63 -15.40
N THR A 330 10.61 -26.96 -14.25
CA THR A 330 10.34 -27.59 -12.95
C THR A 330 9.28 -26.82 -12.16
N PRO A 331 8.64 -27.43 -11.14
CA PRO A 331 7.77 -26.69 -10.22
C PRO A 331 8.54 -25.95 -9.11
N PHE A 332 9.89 -26.02 -9.10
CA PHE A 332 10.71 -25.51 -8.02
C PHE A 332 11.18 -24.07 -8.26
N SER A 333 11.48 -23.35 -7.18
CA SER A 333 11.96 -21.97 -7.20
C SER A 333 13.30 -21.81 -6.47
N ARG A 334 14.03 -20.75 -6.80
CA ARG A 334 15.24 -20.28 -6.09
C ARG A 334 15.20 -18.77 -5.89
N THR A 335 15.85 -18.27 -4.85
CA THR A 335 15.91 -16.85 -4.47
C THR A 335 17.10 -16.13 -5.10
N ILE A 336 17.21 -16.17 -6.43
CA ILE A 336 18.29 -15.45 -7.15
C ILE A 336 17.79 -14.20 -7.89
N GLY A 337 16.48 -13.98 -7.90
CA GLY A 337 15.86 -12.90 -8.65
C GLY A 337 16.19 -11.54 -8.06
N GLU A 338 16.25 -10.54 -8.93
CA GLU A 338 16.54 -9.16 -8.56
C GLU A 338 15.68 -8.20 -9.38
N ALA A 339 15.18 -7.17 -8.71
CA ALA A 339 14.50 -6.05 -9.36
C ALA A 339 15.14 -4.73 -8.89
N ASN A 340 15.40 -3.84 -9.84
CA ASN A 340 15.94 -2.51 -9.58
C ASN A 340 14.93 -1.44 -9.96
N SER A 341 14.82 -0.40 -9.14
CA SER A 341 14.00 0.78 -9.35
C SER A 341 14.84 2.01 -9.03
N ARG A 342 15.10 2.83 -10.04
CA ARG A 342 15.92 4.04 -9.91
C ARG A 342 15.33 5.20 -10.68
N GLY A 343 15.63 6.41 -10.26
CA GLY A 343 14.95 7.54 -10.86
C GLY A 343 15.19 8.89 -10.19
N VAL A 344 14.29 9.81 -10.54
CA VAL A 344 14.26 11.18 -10.04
C VAL A 344 12.85 11.52 -9.61
N GLU A 345 12.72 12.10 -8.43
CA GLU A 345 11.47 12.65 -7.92
C GLU A 345 11.62 14.14 -7.66
N PHE A 346 10.61 14.91 -8.07
CA PHE A 346 10.52 16.33 -7.81
C PHE A 346 9.17 16.66 -7.21
N ASP A 347 9.16 17.24 -6.02
CA ASP A 347 7.96 17.63 -5.28
C ASP A 347 8.00 19.11 -4.94
N VAL A 348 6.84 19.76 -4.99
CA VAL A 348 6.60 21.12 -4.53
C VAL A 348 5.29 21.14 -3.77
N SER A 349 5.26 21.72 -2.58
CA SER A 349 4.02 21.92 -1.85
C SER A 349 4.04 23.19 -1.02
N GLY A 350 2.90 23.85 -0.91
CA GLY A 350 2.71 24.97 0.01
C GLY A 350 1.86 26.10 -0.56
N ARG A 351 2.01 27.27 0.02
CA ARG A 351 1.18 28.45 -0.23
C ARG A 351 2.00 29.60 -0.83
N PRO A 352 2.05 29.74 -2.16
CA PRO A 352 2.71 30.87 -2.81
C PRO A 352 2.09 32.23 -2.43
N THR A 353 0.78 32.25 -2.13
CA THR A 353 0.04 33.40 -1.58
C THR A 353 -0.91 32.93 -0.48
N ASP A 354 -1.52 33.86 0.25
CA ASP A 354 -2.50 33.52 1.31
C ASP A 354 -3.74 32.80 0.75
N GLN A 355 -4.10 33.08 -0.50
CA GLN A 355 -5.27 32.50 -1.17
C GLN A 355 -4.95 31.23 -1.98
N LEU A 356 -3.69 31.00 -2.36
CA LEU A 356 -3.32 29.90 -3.27
C LEU A 356 -2.52 28.83 -2.53
N ASN A 357 -3.02 27.60 -2.56
CA ASN A 357 -2.30 26.41 -2.12
C ASN A 357 -2.02 25.50 -3.32
N VAL A 358 -0.79 25.03 -3.47
CA VAL A 358 -0.33 24.20 -4.59
C VAL A 358 0.40 22.98 -4.06
N ILE A 359 0.14 21.84 -4.68
CA ILE A 359 0.93 20.62 -4.56
C ILE A 359 1.22 20.13 -5.98
N ALA A 360 2.49 19.89 -6.28
CA ALA A 360 2.93 19.37 -7.56
C ALA A 360 4.00 18.29 -7.33
N SER A 361 3.92 17.21 -8.10
CA SER A 361 4.87 16.10 -8.02
C SER A 361 5.17 15.59 -9.43
N TYR A 362 6.40 15.18 -9.66
CA TYR A 362 6.86 14.53 -10.88
C TYR A 362 7.83 13.40 -10.51
N ALA A 363 7.69 12.25 -11.16
CA ALA A 363 8.60 11.13 -11.01
C ALA A 363 9.00 10.58 -12.38
N TYR A 364 10.30 10.35 -12.54
CA TYR A 364 10.86 9.45 -13.54
C TYR A 364 11.34 8.18 -12.86
N THR A 365 10.89 7.01 -13.33
CA THR A 365 11.18 5.72 -12.68
C THR A 365 11.54 4.64 -13.72
N ASP A 366 12.81 4.24 -13.76
CA ASP A 366 13.30 3.06 -14.47
C ASP A 366 13.23 1.85 -13.53
N ALA A 367 12.16 1.07 -13.63
CA ALA A 367 11.95 -0.13 -12.82
C ALA A 367 11.91 -1.39 -13.68
N LYS A 368 12.80 -2.35 -13.40
CA LYS A 368 12.98 -3.56 -14.21
C LYS A 368 13.47 -4.76 -13.40
N VAL A 369 13.29 -5.94 -13.98
CA VAL A 369 13.95 -7.17 -13.52
C VAL A 369 15.40 -7.14 -13.99
N THR A 370 16.34 -7.31 -13.06
CA THR A 370 17.79 -7.30 -13.34
C THR A 370 18.43 -8.68 -13.26
N LYS A 371 17.81 -9.62 -12.54
CA LYS A 371 18.20 -11.05 -12.52
C LYS A 371 16.97 -11.93 -12.45
N ASP A 372 16.92 -13.00 -13.24
CA ASP A 372 15.83 -13.98 -13.26
C ASP A 372 16.22 -15.28 -14.02
N LEU A 373 15.54 -16.40 -13.73
CA LEU A 373 15.75 -17.68 -14.44
C LEU A 373 14.73 -17.96 -15.56
N SER A 374 13.58 -17.31 -15.55
CA SER A 374 12.47 -17.53 -16.49
C SER A 374 12.60 -16.76 -17.82
N GLY A 375 13.61 -15.89 -17.94
CA GLY A 375 13.94 -15.18 -19.18
C GLY A 375 13.32 -13.78 -19.31
N ILE A 376 12.87 -13.19 -18.20
CA ILE A 376 12.31 -11.82 -18.17
C ILE A 376 13.33 -10.76 -17.76
N GLU A 377 14.63 -11.07 -17.76
CA GLU A 377 15.69 -10.09 -17.48
C GLU A 377 15.63 -8.91 -18.46
N GLY A 378 15.65 -7.69 -17.93
CA GLY A 378 15.49 -6.45 -18.69
C GLY A 378 14.04 -5.99 -18.87
N ASN A 379 13.03 -6.84 -18.59
CA ASN A 379 11.63 -6.45 -18.66
C ASN A 379 11.28 -5.42 -17.58
N ARG A 380 10.39 -4.50 -17.93
CA ARG A 380 9.86 -3.49 -17.01
C ARG A 380 8.94 -4.12 -16.00
N LEU A 381 8.97 -3.63 -14.76
CA LEU A 381 8.01 -4.05 -13.74
C LEU A 381 6.59 -3.64 -14.11
N ILE A 382 5.64 -4.52 -13.77
CA ILE A 382 4.21 -4.29 -14.03
C ILE A 382 3.71 -3.02 -13.35
N SER A 383 2.80 -2.32 -14.01
CA SER A 383 2.13 -1.12 -13.50
C SER A 383 3.03 0.05 -13.11
N VAL A 384 4.35 0.04 -13.40
CA VAL A 384 5.26 1.17 -13.12
C VAL A 384 5.40 2.09 -14.35
N PRO A 385 4.87 3.33 -14.30
CA PRO A 385 5.04 4.26 -15.40
C PRO A 385 6.47 4.82 -15.38
N ALA A 386 7.09 4.96 -16.55
CA ALA A 386 8.39 5.61 -16.65
C ALA A 386 8.31 7.10 -16.28
N HIS A 387 7.18 7.75 -16.58
CA HIS A 387 6.90 9.12 -16.15
C HIS A 387 5.53 9.19 -15.50
N SER A 388 5.45 9.83 -14.34
CA SER A 388 4.19 10.19 -13.70
C SER A 388 4.27 11.58 -13.08
N GLY A 389 3.13 12.23 -12.94
CA GLY A 389 3.06 13.52 -12.29
C GLY A 389 1.66 13.90 -11.87
N SER A 390 1.57 14.81 -10.91
CA SER A 390 0.32 15.38 -10.46
C SER A 390 0.48 16.84 -10.12
N LEU A 391 -0.56 17.62 -10.35
CA LEU A 391 -0.68 19.00 -9.92
C LEU A 391 -2.06 19.17 -9.30
N TRP A 392 -2.13 19.78 -8.12
CA TRP A 392 -3.38 20.20 -7.49
C TRP A 392 -3.22 21.61 -6.94
N ALA A 393 -4.15 22.49 -7.30
CA ALA A 393 -4.19 23.85 -6.83
C ALA A 393 -5.56 24.15 -6.22
N VAL A 394 -5.56 24.89 -5.11
CA VAL A 394 -6.77 25.40 -4.47
C VAL A 394 -6.64 26.89 -4.28
N TYR A 395 -7.63 27.64 -4.77
CA TYR A 395 -7.78 29.06 -4.53
C TYR A 395 -8.92 29.31 -3.55
N GLU A 396 -8.62 30.02 -2.46
CA GLU A 396 -9.58 30.42 -1.43
C GLU A 396 -9.84 31.92 -1.51
N PHE A 397 -11.10 32.29 -1.71
CA PHE A 397 -11.55 33.68 -1.64
C PHE A 397 -11.69 34.07 -0.17
N THR A 398 -10.85 34.97 0.30
CA THR A 398 -10.80 35.39 1.71
C THR A 398 -11.55 36.69 1.99
N ASP A 399 -11.95 37.42 0.95
CA ASP A 399 -12.65 38.71 1.02
C ASP A 399 -13.70 38.88 -0.11
N GLY A 400 -14.44 39.99 -0.03
CA GLY A 400 -15.45 40.36 -1.03
C GLY A 400 -16.69 39.45 -1.05
N ILE A 401 -17.43 39.50 -2.15
CA ILE A 401 -18.70 38.77 -2.32
C ILE A 401 -18.54 37.25 -2.38
N LEU A 402 -17.33 36.76 -2.63
CA LEU A 402 -17.00 35.33 -2.72
C LEU A 402 -16.31 34.80 -1.46
N GLN A 403 -16.19 35.61 -0.40
CA GLN A 403 -15.54 35.18 0.84
C GLN A 403 -16.08 33.83 1.32
N GLY A 404 -15.18 32.88 1.60
CA GLY A 404 -15.51 31.52 2.02
C GLY A 404 -15.69 30.53 0.87
N VAL A 405 -15.68 30.98 -0.39
CA VAL A 405 -15.63 30.10 -1.57
C VAL A 405 -14.20 29.56 -1.77
N ARG A 406 -14.10 28.28 -2.09
CA ARG A 406 -12.85 27.60 -2.45
C ARG A 406 -13.02 26.87 -3.77
N LEU A 407 -12.11 27.08 -4.71
CA LEU A 407 -12.08 26.40 -5.99
C LEU A 407 -10.80 25.60 -6.10
N GLY A 408 -10.92 24.29 -6.30
CA GLY A 408 -9.80 23.38 -6.48
C GLY A 408 -9.78 22.77 -7.87
N THR A 409 -8.59 22.53 -8.40
CA THR A 409 -8.42 21.80 -9.66
C THR A 409 -7.08 21.11 -9.72
N GLY A 410 -7.01 19.97 -10.43
CA GLY A 410 -5.75 19.29 -10.61
C GLY A 410 -5.73 18.21 -11.66
N ALA A 411 -4.55 17.97 -12.21
CA ALA A 411 -4.31 16.98 -13.26
C ALA A 411 -3.37 15.89 -12.75
N PHE A 412 -3.64 14.65 -13.17
CA PHE A 412 -2.85 13.46 -12.85
C PHE A 412 -2.48 12.77 -14.14
N ALA A 413 -1.19 12.57 -14.39
CA ALA A 413 -0.67 12.02 -15.62
C ALA A 413 0.21 10.79 -15.36
N ARG A 414 0.07 9.78 -16.21
CA ARG A 414 0.95 8.60 -16.22
C ARG A 414 1.27 8.22 -17.65
N SER A 415 2.52 7.86 -17.90
CA SER A 415 2.94 7.27 -19.17
C SER A 415 2.46 5.82 -19.31
N THR A 416 2.74 5.22 -20.46
CA THR A 416 2.52 3.79 -20.73
C THR A 416 3.17 2.89 -19.67
N ARG A 417 2.46 1.81 -19.33
CA ARG A 417 2.86 0.79 -18.34
C ARG A 417 2.64 -0.60 -18.91
N MET A 418 3.33 -1.59 -18.35
CA MET A 418 3.10 -3.00 -18.69
C MET A 418 2.07 -3.61 -17.75
N ALA A 419 1.17 -4.45 -18.28
CA ALA A 419 0.17 -5.16 -17.49
C ALA A 419 0.69 -6.51 -16.94
N ASP A 420 1.74 -7.04 -17.54
CA ASP A 420 2.35 -8.35 -17.26
C ASP A 420 3.89 -8.29 -17.29
N LEU A 421 4.55 -9.21 -16.57
CA LEU A 421 6.01 -9.24 -16.44
C LEU A 421 6.71 -9.69 -17.73
N ASP A 422 6.01 -10.40 -18.62
CA ASP A 422 6.49 -10.74 -19.96
C ASP A 422 6.48 -9.52 -20.91
N ASN A 423 5.91 -8.38 -20.46
CA ASN A 423 5.81 -7.14 -21.22
C ASN A 423 5.06 -7.32 -22.56
N THR A 424 4.06 -8.21 -22.59
CA THR A 424 3.26 -8.48 -23.79
C THR A 424 2.07 -7.54 -23.94
N VAL A 425 1.63 -6.91 -22.84
CA VAL A 425 0.46 -6.01 -22.85
C VAL A 425 0.77 -4.65 -22.25
N GLU A 426 0.43 -3.62 -23.01
CA GLU A 426 0.62 -2.24 -22.65
C GLU A 426 -0.70 -1.59 -22.18
N LEU A 427 -0.63 -0.87 -21.07
CA LEU A 427 -1.64 0.06 -20.63
C LEU A 427 -1.33 1.44 -21.22
N PRO A 428 -2.27 2.07 -21.96
CA PRO A 428 -2.08 3.41 -22.49
C PRO A 428 -1.75 4.43 -21.39
N GLY A 429 -0.92 5.42 -21.73
CA GLY A 429 -0.77 6.61 -20.91
C GLY A 429 -2.06 7.45 -20.88
N TYR A 430 -2.26 8.22 -19.83
CA TYR A 430 -3.46 9.02 -19.65
C TYR A 430 -3.21 10.31 -18.86
N VAL A 431 -4.16 11.23 -18.97
CA VAL A 431 -4.30 12.40 -18.10
C VAL A 431 -5.73 12.42 -17.55
N ARG A 432 -5.85 12.48 -16.22
CA ARG A 432 -7.12 12.65 -15.50
C ARG A 432 -7.18 14.05 -14.92
N TRP A 433 -8.28 14.76 -15.15
CA TRP A 433 -8.51 16.10 -14.61
C TRP A 433 -9.60 16.03 -13.54
N ASP A 434 -9.32 16.55 -12.35
CA ASP A 434 -10.23 16.61 -11.22
C ASP A 434 -10.50 18.08 -10.84
N ALA A 435 -11.67 18.35 -10.25
CA ALA A 435 -12.07 19.68 -9.79
C ALA A 435 -12.85 19.62 -8.47
N SER A 436 -12.85 20.72 -7.71
CA SER A 436 -13.67 20.87 -6.53
C SER A 436 -14.17 22.31 -6.35
N ALA A 437 -15.33 22.44 -5.72
CA ALA A 437 -15.89 23.71 -5.29
C ALA A 437 -16.42 23.55 -3.86
N GLY A 438 -16.07 24.47 -2.98
CA GLY A 438 -16.52 24.48 -1.60
C GLY A 438 -16.97 25.87 -1.17
N TYR A 439 -17.88 25.92 -0.22
CA TYR A 439 -18.32 27.16 0.41
C TYR A 439 -18.47 26.97 1.92
N THR A 440 -17.70 27.74 2.68
CA THR A 440 -17.76 27.79 4.14
C THR A 440 -18.53 29.02 4.59
N PHE A 441 -19.56 28.82 5.41
CA PHE A 441 -20.42 29.88 5.93
C PHE A 441 -20.87 29.57 7.36
N THR A 442 -21.35 30.60 8.07
CA THR A 442 -21.90 30.45 9.41
C THR A 442 -23.42 30.45 9.34
N TYR A 443 -24.06 29.46 9.97
CA TYR A 443 -25.51 29.38 10.08
C TYR A 443 -25.90 28.97 11.50
N SER A 444 -26.75 29.77 12.15
CA SER A 444 -27.22 29.53 13.53
C SER A 444 -26.10 29.31 14.54
N GLY A 445 -24.97 30.03 14.38
CA GLY A 445 -23.81 29.92 15.28
C GLY A 445 -22.85 28.76 14.96
N SER A 446 -23.23 27.84 14.07
CA SER A 446 -22.36 26.74 13.64
C SER A 446 -21.65 27.07 12.33
N LYS A 447 -20.40 26.62 12.20
CA LYS A 447 -19.64 26.73 10.96
C LYS A 447 -20.01 25.55 10.05
N MET A 448 -20.50 25.87 8.86
CA MET A 448 -20.92 24.89 7.86
C MET A 448 -20.00 24.94 6.65
N THR A 449 -19.75 23.81 6.02
CA THR A 449 -19.02 23.72 4.74
C THR A 449 -19.75 22.79 3.80
N ALA A 450 -20.23 23.33 2.69
CA ALA A 450 -20.74 22.55 1.56
C ALA A 450 -19.61 22.36 0.55
N GLN A 451 -19.41 21.13 0.05
CA GLN A 451 -18.36 20.82 -0.91
C GLN A 451 -18.87 19.87 -2.00
N LEU A 452 -18.48 20.15 -3.24
CA LEU A 452 -18.63 19.28 -4.40
C LEU A 452 -17.25 18.95 -4.95
N ASN A 453 -16.97 17.65 -5.13
CA ASN A 453 -15.79 17.16 -5.83
C ASN A 453 -16.24 16.46 -7.11
N VAL A 454 -15.52 16.72 -8.20
CA VAL A 454 -15.74 16.11 -9.52
C VAL A 454 -14.43 15.43 -9.92
N TYR A 455 -14.43 14.11 -9.94
CA TYR A 455 -13.27 13.30 -10.32
C TYR A 455 -13.42 12.87 -11.78
N ASN A 456 -12.31 12.86 -12.52
CA ASN A 456 -12.29 12.53 -13.94
C ASN A 456 -13.26 13.39 -14.77
N LEU A 457 -13.15 14.72 -14.65
CA LEU A 457 -13.99 15.74 -15.27
C LEU A 457 -14.13 15.58 -16.79
N LEU A 458 -13.08 15.10 -17.47
CA LEU A 458 -13.08 14.85 -18.92
C LEU A 458 -13.69 13.49 -19.30
N ASN A 459 -14.07 12.68 -18.32
CA ASN A 459 -14.49 11.30 -18.49
C ASN A 459 -13.49 10.51 -19.36
N THR A 460 -12.19 10.70 -19.09
CA THR A 460 -11.11 10.01 -19.79
C THR A 460 -11.21 8.51 -19.49
N ASP A 461 -11.15 7.67 -20.52
CA ASP A 461 -10.97 6.24 -20.36
C ASP A 461 -9.50 5.95 -20.00
N TYR A 462 -9.29 5.32 -18.85
CA TYR A 462 -7.95 4.97 -18.37
C TYR A 462 -7.97 3.68 -17.55
N TYR A 463 -6.79 3.11 -17.31
CA TYR A 463 -6.61 1.87 -16.55
C TYR A 463 -5.76 2.17 -15.32
N ASP A 464 -6.20 1.82 -14.11
CA ASP A 464 -5.49 2.14 -12.87
C ASP A 464 -4.25 1.27 -12.66
N ARG A 465 -4.34 -0.03 -12.95
CA ARG A 465 -3.25 -1.01 -12.84
C ARG A 465 -3.50 -2.25 -13.71
N GLY A 466 -2.44 -2.96 -14.05
CA GLY A 466 -2.48 -4.31 -14.63
C GLY A 466 -1.73 -5.28 -13.72
N ASN A 467 -2.34 -6.44 -13.48
CA ASN A 467 -1.73 -7.53 -12.71
C ASN A 467 -1.26 -8.66 -13.64
N SER A 468 -2.01 -8.91 -14.70
CA SER A 468 -1.67 -9.85 -15.76
C SER A 468 -2.47 -9.47 -17.01
N ARG A 469 -2.24 -10.20 -18.10
CA ARG A 469 -3.03 -10.09 -19.32
C ARG A 469 -4.52 -10.42 -19.14
N LEU A 470 -4.89 -11.13 -18.08
CA LEU A 470 -6.28 -11.47 -17.76
C LEU A 470 -6.95 -10.45 -16.81
N VAL A 471 -6.16 -9.63 -16.11
CA VAL A 471 -6.61 -8.81 -14.98
C VAL A 471 -6.06 -7.39 -15.13
N ILE A 472 -6.83 -6.53 -15.81
CA ILE A 472 -6.54 -5.11 -15.98
C ILE A 472 -7.65 -4.29 -15.33
N GLN A 473 -7.30 -3.46 -14.35
CA GLN A 473 -8.27 -2.68 -13.59
C GLN A 473 -8.57 -1.36 -14.32
N PRO A 474 -9.82 -1.11 -14.74
CA PRO A 474 -10.22 0.18 -15.26
C PRO A 474 -10.16 1.25 -14.17
N GLY A 475 -9.92 2.49 -14.58
CA GLY A 475 -10.07 3.65 -13.72
C GLY A 475 -11.52 4.02 -13.50
N LEU A 476 -11.79 4.80 -12.44
CA LEU A 476 -13.14 5.30 -12.17
C LEU A 476 -13.60 6.29 -13.26
N PRO A 477 -14.85 6.19 -13.73
CA PRO A 477 -15.41 7.17 -14.67
C PRO A 477 -15.66 8.50 -13.95
N LEU A 478 -16.20 9.47 -14.69
CA LEU A 478 -16.68 10.74 -14.13
C LEU A 478 -17.54 10.49 -12.87
N THR A 479 -17.08 11.02 -11.73
CA THR A 479 -17.71 10.78 -10.42
C THR A 479 -17.94 12.09 -9.69
N PHE A 480 -19.15 12.27 -9.15
CA PHE A 480 -19.54 13.43 -8.35
C PHE A 480 -19.68 13.03 -6.88
N LEU A 481 -19.05 13.79 -5.97
CA LEU A 481 -19.16 13.59 -4.53
C LEU A 481 -19.50 14.92 -3.84
N GLY A 482 -20.72 15.00 -3.32
CA GLY A 482 -21.19 16.12 -2.50
C GLY A 482 -21.10 15.82 -1.01
N SER A 483 -20.71 16.79 -0.19
CA SER A 483 -20.73 16.69 1.27
C SER A 483 -21.18 18.00 1.92
N LEU A 484 -21.77 17.86 3.12
CA LEU A 484 -22.09 18.96 4.02
C LEU A 484 -21.49 18.63 5.40
N ARG A 485 -20.58 19.47 5.86
CA ARG A 485 -19.96 19.36 7.19
C ARG A 485 -20.50 20.45 8.09
N ILE A 486 -20.86 20.08 9.32
CA ILE A 486 -21.30 20.99 10.38
C ILE A 486 -20.32 20.86 11.55
N GLU A 487 -19.71 21.97 11.95
CA GLU A 487 -18.87 22.09 13.14
C GLU A 487 -19.69 22.81 14.22
N MET A 488 -20.02 22.08 15.28
CA MET A 488 -20.83 22.56 16.41
C MET A 488 -19.95 23.14 17.52
#